data_AF-A0A382NNS8-F1
#
_entry.id   AF-A0A382NNS8-F1
#
_cell.length_a   1.000
_cell.length_b   1.000
_cell.length_c   1.000
_cell.angle_alpha   90.00
_cell.angle_beta   90.00
_cell.angle_gamma   90.00
#
_symmetry.space_group_name_H-M   'P 1'
#
loop_
_entity.id
_entity.type
_entity.pdbx_description
1 polymer ?
#
loop_
_entity_poly.entity_id
_entity_poly.type
_entity_poly.pdbx_seq_one_letter_code
_entity_poly.pdbx_strand_id
1 'polypeptide(L)'
;MISARMIAQEIEIGGDKTLVSLRPKRHYHNFHMSLIKLKFEKYRGTDIPKNFESRVLVEPGDGGAKRVVDIYMNHPLRYDGDTFYQYQMDPEQVRQSARTSALQVVENPGWLTPYLGCLLVALGLLYQFMTHLVGFVKKRKTA
;
A
#
# COMPACT_ATOMS: atom_id res chain seq x y z
N MET A 1 -18.62 0.57 3.85
CA MET A 1 -19.76 1.28 4.47
C MET A 1 -19.33 2.69 4.84
N ILE A 2 -19.83 3.73 4.16
CA ILE A 2 -19.66 5.12 4.60
C ILE A 2 -20.71 5.33 5.70
N SER A 3 -20.26 5.58 6.93
CA SER A 3 -21.15 5.74 8.08
C SER A 3 -22.11 6.92 7.85
N ALA A 4 -23.41 6.70 8.08
CA ALA A 4 -24.50 7.67 7.97
C ALA A 4 -24.39 8.88 8.94
N ARG A 5 -23.27 9.00 9.68
CA ARG A 5 -22.98 10.07 10.65
C ARG A 5 -22.28 11.30 10.07
N MET A 6 -22.09 11.38 8.75
CA MET A 6 -21.55 12.56 8.06
C MET A 6 -22.63 13.33 7.27
N ILE A 7 -23.88 13.29 7.72
CA ILE A 7 -24.94 14.14 7.18
C ILE A 7 -24.80 15.51 7.86
N ALA A 8 -24.87 16.60 7.09
CA ALA A 8 -24.83 17.94 7.66
C ALA A 8 -26.02 18.11 8.61
N GLN A 9 -25.74 18.42 9.87
CA GLN A 9 -26.75 18.64 10.89
C GLN A 9 -27.13 20.11 10.91
N GLU A 10 -28.44 20.37 10.89
CA GLU A 10 -28.97 21.72 11.04
C GLU A 10 -28.94 22.13 12.52
N ILE A 11 -28.33 23.28 12.80
CA ILE A 11 -28.29 23.91 14.11
C ILE A 11 -28.71 25.37 13.97
N GLU A 12 -29.43 25.89 14.95
CA GLU A 12 -29.91 27.28 14.95
C GLU A 12 -29.06 28.11 15.92
N ILE A 13 -28.37 29.12 15.40
CA ILE A 13 -27.52 30.02 16.19
C ILE A 13 -28.02 31.44 15.95
N GLY A 14 -28.52 32.09 17.00
CA GLY A 14 -28.98 33.48 16.91
C GLY A 14 -30.22 33.71 16.03
N GLY A 15 -30.99 32.65 15.74
CA GLY A 15 -32.17 32.69 14.85
C GLY A 15 -31.87 32.30 13.39
N ASP A 16 -30.59 32.09 13.05
CA ASP A 16 -30.18 31.63 11.72
C ASP A 16 -29.90 30.13 11.73
N LYS A 17 -30.54 29.42 10.79
CA LYS A 17 -30.35 27.98 10.59
C LYS A 17 -29.08 27.74 9.79
N THR A 18 -28.10 27.08 10.41
CA THR A 18 -26.79 26.77 9.82
C THR A 18 -26.59 25.26 9.77
N LEU A 19 -26.06 24.77 8.65
CA LEU A 19 -25.68 23.36 8.49
C LEU A 19 -24.23 23.16 8.91
N VAL A 20 -23.99 22.23 9.84
CA VAL A 20 -22.65 21.85 10.31
C VAL A 20 -22.40 20.38 10.01
N SER A 21 -21.24 20.08 9.41
CA SER A 21 -20.82 18.70 9.14
C SER A 21 -19.39 18.48 9.60
N LEU A 22 -19.14 17.36 10.26
CA LEU A 22 -17.78 16.89 10.54
C LEU A 22 -17.28 16.07 9.36
N ARG A 23 -16.10 16.42 8.84
CA ARG A 23 -15.43 15.68 7.76
C ARG A 23 -14.03 15.26 8.21
N PRO A 24 -13.62 14.00 8.01
CA PRO A 24 -12.24 13.57 8.17
C PRO A 24 -11.30 14.46 7.37
N LYS A 25 -10.16 14.81 7.97
CA LYS A 25 -9.10 15.51 7.27
C LYS A 25 -8.65 14.66 6.08
N ARG A 26 -8.64 15.27 4.89
CA ARG A 26 -8.13 14.62 3.68
C ARG A 26 -6.63 14.85 3.60
N HIS A 27 -5.89 13.76 3.44
CA HIS A 27 -4.47 13.79 3.09
C HIS A 27 -4.39 13.66 1.58
N TYR A 28 -3.91 14.70 0.91
CA TYR A 28 -3.67 14.68 -0.53
C TYR A 28 -2.21 14.33 -0.76
N HIS A 29 -1.98 13.38 -1.66
CA HIS A 29 -0.63 13.01 -2.08
C HIS A 29 -0.29 13.73 -3.39
N ASN A 30 1.00 13.92 -3.68
CA ASN A 30 1.50 14.55 -4.90
C ASN A 30 1.51 13.60 -6.11
N PHE A 31 0.48 12.77 -6.24
CA PHE A 31 0.27 11.92 -7.41
C PHE A 31 -1.22 11.67 -7.63
N HIS A 32 -1.57 11.42 -8.88
CA HIS A 32 -2.92 11.05 -9.28
C HIS A 32 -2.99 9.56 -9.60
N MET A 33 -4.09 8.94 -9.19
CA MET A 33 -4.32 7.51 -9.35
C MET A 33 -5.66 7.27 -10.02
N SER A 34 -5.66 6.63 -11.19
CA SER A 34 -6.86 6.39 -11.98
C SER A 34 -7.05 4.89 -12.23
N LEU A 35 -8.25 4.37 -11.96
CA LEU A 35 -8.58 2.97 -12.24
C LEU A 35 -8.84 2.79 -13.75
N ILE A 36 -7.97 2.05 -14.43
CA ILE A 36 -8.11 1.76 -15.87
C ILE A 36 -9.08 0.60 -16.07
N LYS A 37 -8.85 -0.51 -15.36
CA LYS A 37 -9.60 -1.74 -15.54
C LYS A 37 -9.71 -2.49 -14.24
N LEU A 38 -10.87 -3.08 -14.04
CA LEU A 38 -11.11 -4.00 -12.96
C LEU A 38 -11.36 -5.40 -13.52
N LYS A 39 -10.66 -6.40 -12.96
CA LYS A 39 -10.96 -7.81 -13.21
C LYS A 39 -11.40 -8.46 -11.91
N PHE A 40 -12.51 -9.17 -11.99
CA PHE A 40 -13.09 -9.95 -10.92
C PHE A 40 -13.44 -11.32 -11.49
N GLU A 41 -12.69 -12.35 -11.10
CA GLU A 41 -12.95 -13.73 -11.50
C GLU A 41 -13.41 -14.52 -10.28
N LYS A 42 -14.43 -15.36 -10.46
CA LYS A 42 -14.90 -16.33 -9.45
C LYS A 42 -14.47 -17.74 -9.84
N TYR A 43 -14.39 -18.63 -8.86
CA TYR A 43 -14.30 -20.06 -9.14
C TYR A 43 -15.60 -20.54 -9.81
N ARG A 44 -15.47 -21.43 -10.80
CA ARG A 44 -16.65 -21.99 -11.47
C ARG A 44 -17.50 -22.75 -10.46
N GLY A 45 -18.78 -22.43 -10.41
CA GLY A 45 -19.74 -23.11 -9.52
C GLY A 45 -19.70 -22.64 -8.06
N THR A 46 -18.95 -21.60 -7.71
CA THR A 46 -19.00 -21.00 -6.37
C THR A 46 -19.06 -19.48 -6.46
N ASP A 47 -19.48 -18.84 -5.36
CA ASP A 47 -19.36 -17.40 -5.20
C ASP A 47 -18.00 -16.95 -4.66
N ILE A 48 -17.06 -17.89 -4.51
CA ILE A 48 -15.73 -17.62 -4.00
C ILE A 48 -14.95 -16.87 -5.08
N PRO A 49 -14.40 -15.70 -4.76
CA PRO A 49 -13.58 -14.97 -5.70
C PRO A 49 -12.20 -15.64 -5.87
N LYS A 50 -11.79 -15.80 -7.12
CA LYS A 50 -10.53 -16.41 -7.55
C LYS A 50 -9.45 -15.37 -7.82
N ASN A 51 -9.80 -14.27 -8.50
CA ASN A 51 -8.85 -13.21 -8.81
C ASN A 51 -9.53 -11.84 -8.70
N PHE A 52 -8.83 -10.92 -8.05
CA PHE A 52 -9.18 -9.52 -7.93
C PHE A 52 -7.99 -8.70 -8.40
N GLU A 53 -8.13 -8.01 -9.53
CA GLU A 53 -7.06 -7.21 -10.11
C GLU A 53 -7.60 -5.82 -10.46
N SER A 54 -7.03 -4.81 -9.82
CA SER A 54 -7.24 -3.39 -10.13
C SER A 54 -6.04 -2.91 -10.95
N ARG A 55 -6.25 -2.68 -12.25
CA ARG A 55 -5.25 -2.03 -13.11
C ARG A 55 -5.37 -0.52 -12.95
N VAL A 56 -4.29 0.09 -12.49
CA VAL A 56 -4.27 1.49 -12.08
C VAL A 56 -3.18 2.25 -12.83
N LEU A 57 -3.51 3.45 -13.32
CA LEU A 57 -2.56 4.45 -13.81
C LEU A 57 -2.11 5.31 -12.64
N VAL A 58 -0.81 5.37 -12.39
CA VAL A 58 -0.20 6.30 -11.44
C VAL A 58 0.50 7.40 -12.22
N GLU A 59 0.10 8.64 -11.98
CA GLU A 59 0.62 9.85 -12.60
C GLU A 59 1.29 10.71 -11.53
N PRO A 60 2.63 10.82 -11.55
CA PRO A 60 3.34 11.69 -10.62
C PRO A 60 2.95 13.17 -10.84
N GLY A 61 2.73 13.91 -9.75
CA GLY A 61 2.39 15.35 -9.81
C GLY A 61 3.57 16.26 -10.20
N ASP A 62 4.78 15.72 -10.15
CA ASP A 62 6.04 16.38 -10.51
C ASP A 62 6.41 16.22 -12.00
N GLY A 63 5.55 15.58 -12.80
CA GLY A 63 5.81 15.33 -14.22
C GLY A 63 6.66 14.08 -14.50
N GLY A 64 6.88 13.23 -13.50
CA GLY A 64 7.55 11.93 -13.66
C GLY A 64 6.82 10.96 -14.61
N ALA A 65 7.48 9.85 -14.93
CA ALA A 65 6.96 8.85 -15.86
C ALA A 65 5.65 8.22 -15.34
N LYS A 66 4.59 8.29 -16.16
CA LYS A 66 3.33 7.60 -15.90
C LYS A 66 3.55 6.09 -15.92
N ARG A 67 2.98 5.39 -14.95
CA ARG A 67 3.10 3.93 -14.86
C ARG A 67 1.75 3.26 -14.69
N VAL A 68 1.56 2.17 -15.41
CA VAL A 68 0.40 1.29 -15.23
C VAL A 68 0.83 0.14 -14.34
N VAL A 69 0.15 -0.05 -13.21
CA VAL A 69 0.43 -1.13 -12.26
C VAL A 69 -0.85 -1.90 -11.97
N ASP A 70 -0.72 -3.22 -11.91
CA ASP A 70 -1.78 -4.13 -11.53
C ASP A 70 -1.68 -4.40 -10.02
N ILE A 71 -2.72 -4.05 -9.27
CA ILE A 71 -2.84 -4.33 -7.83
C ILE A 71 -3.76 -5.54 -7.68
N TYR A 72 -3.22 -6.64 -7.16
CA TYR A 72 -3.98 -7.88 -6.94
C TYR A 72 -3.59 -8.54 -5.62
N MET A 73 -4.25 -9.65 -5.29
CA MET A 73 -4.06 -10.34 -4.02
C MET A 73 -2.56 -10.62 -3.74
N ASN A 74 -2.08 -10.17 -2.59
CA ASN A 74 -0.68 -10.26 -2.14
C ASN A 74 0.36 -9.48 -2.97
N HIS A 75 -0.07 -8.70 -3.95
CA HIS A 75 0.79 -7.81 -4.74
C HIS A 75 0.32 -6.36 -4.58
N PRO A 76 0.64 -5.73 -3.43
CA PRO A 76 0.33 -4.33 -3.21
C PRO A 76 1.23 -3.43 -4.06
N LEU A 77 0.68 -2.28 -4.47
CA LEU A 77 1.47 -1.23 -5.09
C LEU A 77 2.25 -0.49 -4.01
N ARG A 78 3.57 -0.35 -4.17
CA ARG A 78 4.39 0.54 -3.34
C ARG A 78 4.75 1.78 -4.14
N TYR A 79 4.43 2.95 -3.59
CA TYR A 79 4.74 4.24 -4.19
C TYR A 79 4.92 5.31 -3.12
N ASP A 80 5.99 6.09 -3.23
CA ASP A 80 6.24 7.26 -2.38
C ASP A 80 6.19 6.98 -0.86
N GLY A 81 6.68 5.80 -0.42
CA GLY A 81 6.65 5.39 0.98
C GLY A 81 5.33 4.73 1.43
N ASP A 82 4.29 4.82 0.60
CA ASP A 82 2.99 4.22 0.85
C ASP A 82 2.83 2.86 0.16
N THR A 83 2.09 1.98 0.82
CA THR A 83 1.68 0.68 0.30
C THR A 83 0.17 0.63 0.12
N PHE A 84 -0.29 0.47 -1.11
CA PHE A 84 -1.69 0.39 -1.49
C PHE A 84 -2.11 -1.08 -1.61
N TYR A 85 -2.96 -1.51 -0.68
CA TYR A 85 -3.59 -2.82 -0.68
C TYR A 85 -5.01 -2.74 -1.24
N GLN A 86 -5.45 -3.80 -1.90
CA GLN A 86 -6.85 -3.96 -2.27
C GLN A 86 -7.66 -4.33 -1.00
N TYR A 87 -8.52 -3.43 -0.51
CA TYR A 87 -9.20 -3.62 0.79
C TYR A 87 -10.44 -4.50 0.68
N GLN A 88 -11.39 -4.15 -0.18
CA GLN A 88 -12.64 -4.90 -0.36
C GLN A 88 -13.32 -4.48 -1.66
N MET A 89 -13.98 -5.44 -2.29
CA MET A 89 -14.79 -5.22 -3.46
C MET A 89 -16.10 -5.95 -3.29
N ASP A 90 -17.18 -5.19 -3.19
CA ASP A 90 -18.51 -5.73 -2.97
C ASP A 90 -19.01 -6.38 -4.28
N PRO A 91 -19.35 -7.68 -4.32
CA PRO A 91 -19.83 -8.36 -5.52
C PRO A 91 -21.07 -7.69 -6.14
N GLU A 92 -21.90 -7.04 -5.31
CA GLU A 92 -23.06 -6.24 -5.73
C GLU A 92 -22.64 -5.01 -6.54
N GLN A 93 -21.58 -4.30 -6.13
CA GLN A 93 -21.08 -3.09 -6.80
C GLN A 93 -20.43 -3.40 -8.16
N VAL A 94 -19.80 -4.57 -8.28
CA VAL A 94 -19.24 -5.05 -9.56
C VAL A 94 -20.34 -5.31 -10.60
N ARG A 95 -21.53 -5.75 -10.16
CA ARG A 95 -22.70 -6.00 -11.04
C ARG A 95 -23.40 -4.71 -11.49
N GLN A 96 -23.38 -3.65 -10.68
CA GLN A 96 -24.15 -2.42 -10.93
C GLN A 96 -23.39 -1.32 -11.69
N SER A 97 -22.28 -1.65 -12.36
CA SER A 97 -21.45 -0.70 -13.14
C SER A 97 -20.76 0.42 -12.33
N ALA A 98 -20.90 0.43 -11.00
CA ALA A 98 -20.09 1.28 -10.12
C ALA A 98 -18.73 0.60 -9.87
N ARG A 99 -17.79 0.74 -10.82
CA ARG A 99 -16.43 0.18 -10.73
C ARG A 99 -15.56 0.97 -9.77
N THR A 100 -15.94 1.04 -8.50
CA THR A 100 -15.14 1.69 -7.46
C THR A 100 -14.29 0.66 -6.73
N SER A 101 -12.97 0.87 -6.74
CA SER A 101 -12.01 0.06 -5.98
C SER A 101 -11.62 0.80 -4.70
N ALA A 102 -11.76 0.12 -3.55
CA ALA A 102 -11.28 0.65 -2.28
C ALA A 102 -9.83 0.18 -2.04
N LEU A 103 -8.91 1.15 -2.02
CA LEU A 103 -7.50 0.91 -1.71
C LEU A 103 -7.23 1.31 -0.26
N GLN A 104 -6.62 0.41 0.51
CA GLN A 104 -6.10 0.71 1.84
C GLN A 104 -4.65 1.18 1.69
N VAL A 105 -4.38 2.38 2.21
CA VAL A 105 -3.05 2.99 2.20
C VAL A 105 -2.39 2.72 3.55
N VAL A 106 -1.18 2.19 3.52
CA VAL A 106 -0.35 1.99 4.71
C VAL A 106 0.99 2.65 4.47
N GLU A 107 1.30 3.66 5.28
CA GLU A 107 2.62 4.26 5.35
C GLU A 107 3.54 3.30 6.11
N ASN A 108 4.63 2.83 5.50
CA ASN A 108 5.58 1.92 6.15
C ASN A 108 6.97 2.55 6.20
N PRO A 109 7.23 3.47 7.16
CA PRO A 109 8.54 4.11 7.28
C PRO A 109 9.64 3.13 7.76
N GLY A 110 9.26 2.03 8.43
CA GLY A 110 10.18 1.05 9.02
C GLY A 110 10.68 -0.02 8.06
N TRP A 111 10.35 0.03 6.77
CA TRP A 111 10.62 -1.05 5.82
C TRP A 111 12.11 -1.40 5.66
N LEU A 112 13.02 -0.48 5.97
CA LEU A 112 14.48 -0.67 5.92
C LEU A 112 15.05 -1.40 7.15
N THR A 113 14.33 -1.38 8.27
CA THR A 113 14.83 -1.91 9.55
C THR A 113 15.22 -3.39 9.51
N PRO A 114 14.49 -4.30 8.83
CA PRO A 114 14.89 -5.71 8.77
C PRO A 114 16.17 -5.90 7.94
N TYR A 115 16.33 -5.10 6.87
CA TYR A 115 17.50 -5.17 6.01
C TYR A 115 18.77 -4.70 6.73
N LEU A 116 18.67 -3.63 7.53
CA LEU A 116 19.78 -3.19 8.37
C LEU A 116 20.17 -4.25 9.41
N GLY A 117 19.19 -4.93 10.01
CA GLY A 117 19.44 -6.05 10.91
C GLY A 117 20.21 -7.19 10.24
N CYS A 118 19.76 -7.64 9.06
CA CYS A 118 20.46 -8.66 8.29
C CYS A 118 21.89 -8.25 7.90
N LEU A 119 22.09 -6.98 7.51
CA LEU A 119 23.40 -6.44 7.16
C LEU A 119 24.37 -6.50 8.35
N LEU A 120 23.93 -6.08 9.54
CA LEU A 120 24.74 -6.10 10.75
C LEU A 120 25.18 -7.52 11.12
N VAL A 121 24.26 -8.49 11.04
CA VAL A 121 24.59 -9.90 11.29
C VAL A 121 25.59 -10.43 10.26
N ALA A 122 25.37 -10.15 8.96
CA ALA A 122 26.27 -10.57 7.90
C ALA A 122 27.69 -9.99 8.07
N LEU A 123 27.80 -8.71 8.44
CA LEU A 123 29.08 -8.06 8.71
C LEU A 123 29.79 -8.66 9.93
N GLY A 124 29.05 -8.95 11.01
CA GLY A 124 29.60 -9.59 12.20
C GLY A 124 30.19 -10.97 11.90
N LEU A 125 29.46 -11.80 11.17
CA LEU A 125 29.92 -13.13 10.75
C LEU A 125 31.11 -13.04 9.78
N LEU A 126 31.09 -12.09 8.85
CA LEU A 126 32.21 -11.88 7.92
C LEU A 126 33.49 -11.48 8.67
N TYR A 127 33.38 -10.58 9.64
CA TYR A 127 34.51 -10.17 10.48
C TYR A 127 35.07 -11.34 11.30
N GLN A 128 34.19 -12.11 11.95
CA GLN A 128 34.59 -13.30 12.72
C GLN A 128 35.29 -14.33 11.83
N PHE A 129 34.76 -14.58 10.63
CA PHE A 129 35.37 -15.49 9.68
C PHE A 129 36.75 -15.01 9.21
N MET A 130 36.87 -13.73 8.85
CA MET A 130 38.13 -13.15 8.37
C MET A 130 39.23 -13.13 9.43
N THR A 131 38.90 -12.82 10.69
CA THR A 131 39.88 -12.86 11.80
C THR A 131 40.42 -14.27 12.02
N HIS A 132 39.55 -15.29 12.00
CA HIS A 132 39.97 -16.68 12.13
C HIS A 132 40.80 -17.14 10.92
N LEU A 133 40.40 -16.75 9.71
CA LEU A 133 41.11 -17.08 8.47
C LEU A 133 42.52 -16.46 8.43
N VAL A 134 42.65 -15.16 8.74
CA VAL A 134 43.94 -14.47 8.76
C VAL A 134 44.86 -15.07 9.84
N GLY A 135 44.32 -15.37 11.02
CA GLY A 135 45.07 -16.05 12.09
C GLY A 135 45.61 -17.40 11.64
N PHE A 136 44.79 -18.20 10.95
CA PHE A 136 45.18 -19.49 10.40
C PHE A 136 46.25 -19.39 9.31
N VAL A 137 46.09 -18.46 8.36
CA VAL A 137 47.05 -18.25 7.27
C VAL A 137 48.40 -17.75 7.80
N LYS A 138 48.41 -16.86 8.80
CA LYS A 138 49.65 -16.39 9.44
C LYS A 138 50.38 -17.53 10.14
N LYS A 139 49.69 -18.40 10.88
CA LYS A 139 50.31 -19.56 11.54
C LYS A 139 50.95 -20.54 10.56
N ARG A 140 50.38 -20.72 9.36
CA ARG A 140 50.95 -21.57 8.30
C ARG A 140 52.18 -20.99 7.62
N LYS A 141 52.41 -19.68 7.66
CA LYS A 141 53.62 -19.05 7.08
C LYS A 141 54.85 -19.10 7.99
N THR A 142 54.67 -19.40 9.27
CA THR A 142 55.77 -19.45 10.26
C THR A 142 56.23 -20.89 10.57
N ALA A 143 55.59 -21.90 9.98
CA ALA A 143 56.00 -23.31 10.00
C ALA A 143 56.66 -23.67 8.66
#